data_AF-A0A1G8X1L6-F1
#
_entry.id   AF-A0A1G8X1L6-F1
#
_cell.length_a   1.000
_cell.length_b   1.000
_cell.length_c   1.000
_cell.angle_alpha   90.00
_cell.angle_beta   90.00
_cell.angle_gamma   90.00
#
_symmetry.space_group_name_H-M   'P 1'
#
loop_
_entity.id
_entity.type
_entity.pdbx_description
1 polymer ?
#
loop_
_entity_poly.entity_id
_entity_poly.type
_entity_poly.pdbx_seq_one_letter_code
_entity_poly.pdbx_strand_id
1 'polypeptide(L)'
;MGRKPSIDRRELARLVAEGMSVQELAAHFGVSESGVLQAKRAAGLARPMLDHSGAVPWKLARAHSQSGPATNLRNLSAAAQGKPPAPERLNTALRWAQRLVDAGLDVRYDAGEGFTEVPAASTGSHVASVLEAARKGLEAR
;
A
#
# COMPACT_ATOMS: atom_id res chain seq x y z
N MET A 1 25.58 27.01 18.32
CA MET A 1 24.86 26.18 17.32
C MET A 1 25.20 24.72 17.57
N GLY A 2 24.30 23.98 18.23
CA GLY A 2 24.54 22.57 18.58
C GLY A 2 24.50 21.67 17.33
N ARG A 3 25.48 20.77 17.20
CA ARG A 3 25.49 19.74 16.15
C ARG A 3 24.16 18.96 16.19
N LYS A 4 23.46 18.87 15.06
CA LYS A 4 22.31 17.96 14.91
C LYS A 4 22.74 16.55 15.35
N PRO A 5 21.96 15.82 16.15
CA PRO A 5 22.24 14.41 16.42
C PRO A 5 22.32 13.67 15.08
N SER A 6 23.51 13.16 14.75
CA SER A 6 23.67 12.32 13.56
C SER A 6 23.27 10.91 13.98
N ILE A 7 22.24 10.37 13.35
CA ILE A 7 21.90 8.94 13.51
C ILE A 7 23.10 8.12 13.03
N ASP A 8 23.61 7.24 13.90
CA ASP A 8 24.63 6.27 13.50
C ASP A 8 24.02 5.28 12.50
N ARG A 9 24.64 5.18 11.32
CA ARG A 9 24.12 4.36 10.21
C ARG A 9 24.20 2.87 10.48
N ARG A 10 25.26 2.41 11.17
CA ARG A 10 25.45 0.98 11.48
C ARG A 10 24.45 0.53 12.53
N GLU A 11 24.26 1.35 13.56
CA GLU A 11 23.27 1.05 14.60
C GLU A 11 21.84 1.12 14.05
N LEU A 12 21.54 2.12 13.19
CA LEU A 12 20.26 2.17 12.49
C LEU A 12 20.00 0.90 11.66
N ALA A 13 21.00 0.39 10.95
CA ALA A 13 20.86 -0.84 10.17
C ALA A 13 20.58 -2.06 11.06
N ARG A 14 21.31 -2.19 12.19
CA ARG A 14 21.11 -3.27 13.17
C ARG A 14 19.68 -3.26 13.74
N LEU A 15 19.24 -2.11 14.24
CA LEU A 15 17.90 -1.97 14.85
C LEU A 15 16.76 -2.16 13.83
N VAL A 16 16.95 -1.72 12.59
CA VAL A 16 15.98 -2.00 11.51
C VAL A 16 15.92 -3.49 11.19
N ALA A 17 17.05 -4.20 11.19
CA ALA A 17 17.09 -5.65 10.99
C ALA A 17 16.42 -6.41 12.16
N GLU A 18 16.49 -5.88 13.37
CA GLU A 18 15.79 -6.39 14.56
C GLU A 18 14.27 -6.08 14.56
N GLY A 19 13.77 -5.38 13.53
CA GLY A 19 12.35 -5.13 13.34
C GLY A 19 11.82 -3.92 14.09
N MET A 20 12.69 -3.08 14.67
CA MET A 20 12.28 -1.89 15.41
C MET A 20 11.50 -0.91 14.52
N SER A 21 10.38 -0.41 15.03
CA SER A 21 9.50 0.53 14.33
C SER A 21 10.14 1.91 14.19
N VAL A 22 9.60 2.75 13.30
CA VAL A 22 10.09 4.13 13.11
C VAL A 22 9.93 4.96 14.38
N GLN A 23 8.87 4.74 15.15
CA GLN A 23 8.62 5.42 16.42
C GLN A 23 9.65 5.02 17.49
N GLU A 24 9.94 3.72 17.63
CA GLU A 24 10.95 3.23 18.57
C GLU A 24 12.36 3.71 18.18
N LEU A 25 12.69 3.72 16.89
CA LEU A 25 13.94 4.28 16.38
C LEU A 25 14.04 5.78 16.68
N ALA A 26 12.94 6.54 16.54
CA ALA A 26 12.91 7.97 16.83
C ALA A 26 13.20 8.23 18.31
N ALA A 27 12.58 7.45 19.20
CA ALA A 27 12.85 7.48 20.64
C ALA A 27 14.30 7.08 20.96
N HIS A 28 14.81 6.01 20.35
CA HIS A 28 16.17 5.52 20.56
C HIS A 28 17.24 6.56 20.19
N PHE A 29 17.07 7.24 19.06
CA PHE A 29 18.03 8.23 18.56
C PHE A 29 17.75 9.66 19.04
N GLY A 30 16.65 9.90 19.77
CA GLY A 30 16.26 11.25 20.22
C GLY A 30 15.97 12.22 19.06
N VAL A 31 15.38 11.73 17.96
CA VAL A 31 15.05 12.52 16.76
C VAL A 31 13.58 12.37 16.38
N SER A 32 13.10 13.16 15.43
CA SER A 32 11.76 12.97 14.87
C SER A 32 11.67 11.71 13.98
N GLU A 33 10.46 11.16 13.85
CA GLU A 33 10.18 10.08 12.89
C GLU A 33 10.56 10.45 11.45
N SER A 34 10.34 11.72 11.07
CA SER A 34 10.76 12.24 9.78
C SER A 34 12.28 12.20 9.59
N GLY A 35 13.05 12.45 10.64
CA GLY A 35 14.51 12.30 10.66
C GLY A 35 14.95 10.85 10.50
N VAL A 36 14.29 9.91 11.18
CA VAL A 36 14.53 8.47 11.00
C VAL A 36 14.25 8.04 9.57
N LEU A 37 13.12 8.46 8.98
CA LEU A 37 12.76 8.13 7.59
C LEU A 37 13.80 8.67 6.60
N GLN A 38 14.30 9.89 6.80
CA GLN A 38 15.37 10.45 5.98
C GLN A 38 16.68 9.65 6.12
N ALA A 39 17.07 9.29 7.35
CA ALA A 39 18.26 8.50 7.60
C ALA A 39 18.16 7.09 6.99
N LYS A 40 17.01 6.42 7.10
CA LYS A 40 16.76 5.13 6.45
C LYS A 40 16.90 5.21 4.93
N ARG A 41 16.36 6.26 4.29
CA ARG A 41 16.55 6.47 2.84
C ARG A 41 18.01 6.69 2.48
N ALA A 42 18.70 7.56 3.21
CA ALA A 42 20.12 7.86 2.97
C ALA A 42 21.03 6.63 3.19
N ALA A 43 20.62 5.69 4.03
CA ALA A 43 21.33 4.44 4.29
C ALA A 43 20.91 3.28 3.38
N GLY A 44 19.98 3.49 2.43
CA GLY A 44 19.47 2.41 1.56
C GLY A 44 18.58 1.39 2.30
N LEU A 45 18.12 1.71 3.52
CA LEU A 45 17.29 0.86 4.37
C LEU A 45 15.78 1.09 4.16
N ALA A 46 15.41 1.98 3.24
CA ALA A 46 14.03 2.20 2.87
C ALA A 46 13.53 1.01 2.04
N ARG A 47 12.43 0.38 2.47
CA ARG A 47 11.79 -0.67 1.68
C ARG A 47 11.34 -0.08 0.33
N PRO A 48 11.59 -0.76 -0.80
CA PRO A 48 11.04 -0.36 -2.08
C PRO A 48 9.53 -0.20 -1.97
N MET A 49 9.00 0.92 -2.46
CA MET A 49 7.56 1.11 -2.57
C MET A 49 7.01 0.09 -3.57
N LEU A 50 5.88 -0.53 -3.22
CA LEU A 50 5.15 -1.36 -4.18
C LEU A 50 4.60 -0.45 -5.28
N ASP A 51 4.66 -0.95 -6.51
CA ASP A 51 3.99 -0.29 -7.62
C ASP A 51 2.53 -0.75 -7.64
N HIS A 52 1.61 0.21 -7.60
CA HIS A 52 0.17 -0.03 -7.62
C HIS A 52 -0.49 0.50 -8.89
N SER A 53 0.30 0.99 -9.86
CA SER A 53 -0.20 1.58 -11.12
C SER A 53 -1.17 0.64 -11.85
N GLY A 54 -0.89 -0.67 -11.86
CA GLY A 54 -1.77 -1.67 -12.48
C GLY A 54 -3.10 -1.87 -11.77
N ALA A 55 -3.20 -1.61 -10.46
CA ALA A 55 -4.46 -1.74 -9.70
C ALA A 55 -5.21 -0.41 -9.56
N VAL A 56 -4.48 0.70 -9.56
CA VAL A 56 -5.01 2.07 -9.49
C VAL A 56 -4.42 2.86 -10.67
N PRO A 57 -4.93 2.65 -11.90
CA PRO A 57 -4.40 3.30 -13.11
C PRO A 57 -4.72 4.79 -13.19
N TRP A 58 -5.64 5.28 -12.35
CA TRP A 58 -6.07 6.67 -12.36
C TRP A 58 -5.13 7.57 -11.54
N LYS A 59 -4.95 8.80 -12.03
CA LYS A 59 -4.35 9.88 -11.25
C LYS A 59 -5.37 10.39 -10.22
N LEU A 60 -5.33 9.84 -9.02
CA LEU A 60 -6.28 10.19 -7.96
C LEU A 60 -6.05 11.61 -7.43
N ALA A 61 -7.13 12.37 -7.31
CA ALA A 61 -7.20 13.56 -6.48
C ALA A 61 -6.83 13.22 -5.03
N ARG A 62 -6.15 14.14 -4.35
CA ARG A 62 -5.65 13.94 -2.98
C ARG A 62 -6.75 13.49 -2.02
N ALA A 63 -7.94 14.08 -2.12
CA ALA A 63 -9.09 13.74 -1.30
C ALA A 63 -9.54 12.27 -1.47
N HIS A 64 -9.38 11.69 -2.66
CA HIS A 64 -9.83 10.33 -2.98
C HIS A 64 -8.72 9.29 -2.81
N SER A 65 -7.48 9.74 -2.57
CA SER A 65 -6.30 8.88 -2.47
C SER A 65 -6.39 7.83 -1.36
N GLN A 66 -7.15 8.12 -0.28
CA GLN A 66 -7.39 7.22 0.86
C GLN A 66 -8.86 6.73 0.93
N SER A 67 -9.59 6.82 -0.18
CA SER A 67 -10.95 6.27 -0.25
C SER A 67 -10.96 4.74 -0.10
N GLY A 68 -12.11 4.17 0.26
CA GLY A 68 -12.30 2.72 0.38
C GLY A 68 -11.84 1.95 -0.86
N PRO A 69 -12.36 2.27 -2.07
CA PRO A 69 -11.94 1.60 -3.31
C PRO A 69 -10.44 1.71 -3.59
N ALA A 70 -9.85 2.91 -3.45
CA ALA A 70 -8.40 3.09 -3.64
C ALA A 70 -7.57 2.24 -2.65
N THR A 71 -8.00 2.17 -1.39
CA THR A 71 -7.34 1.39 -0.35
C THR A 71 -7.46 -0.11 -0.63
N ASN A 72 -8.65 -0.58 -1.00
CA ASN A 72 -8.89 -1.99 -1.31
C ASN A 72 -8.08 -2.44 -2.53
N LEU A 73 -8.05 -1.65 -3.60
CA LEU A 73 -7.24 -1.95 -4.80
C LEU A 73 -5.74 -2.05 -4.46
N ARG A 74 -5.19 -1.16 -3.62
CA ARG A 74 -3.79 -1.26 -3.18
C ARG A 74 -3.52 -2.48 -2.31
N ASN A 75 -4.46 -2.84 -1.42
CA ASN A 75 -4.33 -4.03 -0.58
C ASN A 75 -4.30 -5.32 -1.44
N LEU A 76 -5.17 -5.41 -2.45
CA LEU A 76 -5.18 -6.52 -3.41
C LEU A 76 -3.90 -6.54 -4.24
N SER A 77 -3.45 -5.38 -4.72
CA SER A 77 -2.18 -5.25 -5.46
C SER A 77 -0.97 -5.67 -4.63
N ALA A 78 -0.96 -5.37 -3.33
CA ALA A 78 0.11 -5.81 -2.43
C ALA A 78 0.11 -7.34 -2.25
N ALA A 79 -1.08 -7.96 -2.14
CA ALA A 79 -1.22 -9.41 -2.12
C ALA A 79 -0.75 -10.06 -3.44
N ALA A 80 -1.12 -9.48 -4.58
CA ALA A 80 -0.68 -9.93 -5.90
C ALA A 80 0.86 -9.90 -6.07
N GLN A 81 1.54 -9.00 -5.35
CA GLN A 81 2.99 -8.87 -5.34
C GLN A 81 3.68 -9.68 -4.23
N GLY A 82 2.97 -10.63 -3.60
CA GLY A 82 3.52 -11.52 -2.56
C GLY A 82 3.75 -10.86 -1.19
N LYS A 83 3.24 -9.63 -1.01
CA LYS A 83 3.36 -8.85 0.24
C LYS A 83 1.98 -8.46 0.76
N PRO A 84 1.12 -9.43 1.12
CA PRO A 84 -0.23 -9.13 1.59
C PRO A 84 -0.18 -8.23 2.84
N PRO A 85 -1.15 -7.31 3.00
CA PRO A 85 -1.31 -6.53 4.23
C PRO A 85 -1.78 -7.42 5.39
N ALA A 86 -2.02 -6.81 6.55
CA ALA A 86 -2.63 -7.50 7.68
C ALA A 86 -3.95 -8.22 7.29
N PRO A 87 -4.24 -9.40 7.85
CA PRO A 87 -5.37 -10.25 7.44
C PRO A 87 -6.70 -9.52 7.39
N GLU A 88 -6.99 -8.63 8.34
CA GLU A 88 -8.26 -7.89 8.42
C GLU A 88 -8.46 -6.96 7.22
N ARG A 89 -7.37 -6.28 6.80
CA ARG A 89 -7.37 -5.39 5.64
C ARG A 89 -7.47 -6.19 4.34
N LEU A 90 -6.76 -7.31 4.26
CA LEU A 90 -6.82 -8.21 3.11
C LEU A 90 -8.24 -8.77 2.94
N ASN A 91 -8.82 -9.33 4.00
CA ASN A 91 -10.17 -9.91 3.99
C ASN A 91 -11.24 -8.89 3.61
N THR A 92 -11.08 -7.64 4.06
CA THR A 92 -11.99 -6.56 3.67
C THR A 92 -11.89 -6.26 2.17
N ALA A 93 -10.67 -6.18 1.63
CA ALA A 93 -10.46 -5.92 0.21
C ALA A 93 -10.94 -7.08 -0.68
N LEU A 94 -10.70 -8.33 -0.26
CA LEU A 94 -11.17 -9.54 -0.95
C LEU A 94 -12.70 -9.61 -0.98
N ARG A 95 -13.38 -9.40 0.15
CA ARG A 95 -14.86 -9.42 0.22
C ARG A 95 -15.47 -8.29 -0.61
N TRP A 96 -14.87 -7.10 -0.57
CA TRP A 96 -15.31 -5.99 -1.40
C TRP A 96 -15.22 -6.34 -2.89
N ALA A 97 -14.06 -6.79 -3.36
CA ALA A 97 -13.88 -7.12 -4.77
C ALA A 97 -14.78 -8.28 -5.22
N GLN A 98 -14.91 -9.33 -4.39
CA GLN A 98 -15.78 -10.46 -4.69
C GLN A 98 -17.24 -10.02 -4.83
N ARG A 99 -17.75 -9.16 -3.93
CA ARG A 99 -19.11 -8.63 -4.03
C ARG A 99 -19.35 -7.91 -5.37
N LEU A 100 -18.38 -7.11 -5.82
CA LEU A 100 -18.51 -6.40 -7.11
C LEU A 100 -18.58 -7.40 -8.26
N VAL A 101 -17.68 -8.39 -8.28
CA VAL A 101 -17.63 -9.42 -9.31
C VAL A 101 -18.93 -10.24 -9.35
N ASP A 102 -19.42 -10.69 -8.21
CA ASP A 102 -20.66 -11.47 -8.11
C ASP A 102 -21.89 -10.67 -8.57
N ALA A 103 -21.87 -9.35 -8.38
CA ALA A 103 -22.93 -8.45 -8.81
C ALA A 103 -22.79 -8.00 -10.28
N GLY A 104 -21.76 -8.46 -11.01
CA GLY A 104 -21.48 -8.00 -12.37
C GLY A 104 -21.09 -6.52 -12.43
N LEU A 105 -20.43 -6.02 -11.37
CA LEU A 105 -19.99 -4.63 -11.22
C LEU A 105 -18.47 -4.49 -11.37
N ASP A 106 -18.06 -3.26 -11.67
CA ASP A 106 -16.69 -2.79 -11.69
C ASP A 106 -16.64 -1.38 -11.07
N VAL A 107 -15.46 -0.73 -11.11
CA VAL A 107 -15.31 0.66 -10.67
C VAL A 107 -14.82 1.56 -11.79
N ARG A 108 -15.38 2.77 -11.84
CA ARG A 108 -14.79 3.90 -12.54
C ARG A 108 -14.29 4.93 -11.54
N TYR A 109 -13.38 5.79 -12.00
CA TYR A 109 -12.93 6.94 -11.23
C TYR A 109 -13.11 8.21 -12.05
N ASP A 110 -13.69 9.21 -11.40
CA ASP A 110 -13.70 10.59 -11.86
C ASP A 110 -13.04 11.50 -10.80
N ALA A 111 -12.38 12.57 -11.25
CA ALA A 111 -11.64 13.45 -10.34
C ALA A 111 -12.58 14.29 -9.44
N GLY A 112 -13.76 14.66 -9.94
CA GLY A 112 -14.78 15.42 -9.21
C GLY A 112 -15.68 14.53 -8.36
N GLU A 113 -16.08 13.36 -8.87
CA GLU A 113 -17.02 12.46 -8.18
C GLU A 113 -16.34 11.38 -7.32
N GLY A 114 -15.09 11.06 -7.62
CA GLY A 114 -14.38 9.94 -7.01
C GLY A 114 -14.73 8.59 -7.62
N PHE A 115 -14.65 7.53 -6.81
CA PHE A 115 -14.93 6.18 -7.26
C PHE A 115 -16.43 5.90 -7.24
N THR A 116 -16.93 5.30 -8.31
CA THR A 116 -18.32 4.83 -8.38
C THR A 116 -18.36 3.40 -8.94
N GLU A 117 -19.31 2.62 -8.44
CA GLU A 117 -19.61 1.28 -8.96
C GLU A 117 -20.41 1.42 -10.26
N VAL A 118 -20.02 0.66 -11.28
CA VAL A 118 -20.65 0.66 -12.61
C VAL A 118 -20.84 -0.78 -13.07
N PRO A 119 -21.79 -1.06 -13.99
CA PRO A 119 -21.85 -2.36 -14.64
C PRO A 119 -20.50 -2.72 -15.27
N ALA A 120 -20.05 -3.95 -15.07
CA ALA A 120 -18.86 -4.47 -15.72
C ALA A 120 -19.07 -4.48 -17.24
N ALA A 121 -18.03 -4.09 -17.99
CA ALA A 121 -18.09 -4.14 -19.43
C ALA A 121 -18.11 -5.59 -19.92
N SER A 122 -18.72 -5.84 -21.08
CA SER A 122 -18.70 -7.16 -21.73
C SER A 122 -17.28 -7.63 -22.08
N THR A 123 -16.35 -6.69 -22.23
CA THR A 123 -14.93 -6.94 -22.49
C THR A 123 -14.14 -7.35 -21.25
N GLY A 124 -14.70 -7.20 -20.05
CA GLY A 124 -14.07 -7.57 -18.78
C GLY A 124 -14.27 -6.55 -17.66
N SER A 125 -13.79 -6.93 -16.47
CA SER A 125 -13.80 -6.11 -15.25
C SER A 125 -12.39 -5.92 -14.72
N HIS A 126 -12.04 -4.66 -14.41
CA HIS A 126 -10.79 -4.27 -13.79
C HIS A 126 -10.67 -4.87 -12.38
N VAL A 127 -11.72 -4.72 -11.56
CA VAL A 127 -11.75 -5.30 -10.20
C VAL A 127 -11.61 -6.82 -10.25
N ALA A 128 -12.26 -7.50 -11.20
CA ALA A 128 -12.10 -8.96 -11.37
C ALA A 128 -10.64 -9.33 -11.67
N SER A 129 -10.00 -8.59 -12.57
CA SER A 129 -8.59 -8.82 -12.94
C SER A 129 -7.64 -8.63 -11.75
N VAL A 130 -7.86 -7.59 -10.96
CA VAL A 130 -7.07 -7.32 -9.74
C VAL A 130 -7.31 -8.38 -8.66
N LEU A 131 -8.55 -8.84 -8.49
CA LEU A 131 -8.88 -9.91 -7.55
C LEU A 131 -8.20 -11.23 -7.91
N GLU A 132 -8.24 -11.61 -9.19
CA GLU A 132 -7.59 -12.82 -9.69
C GLU A 132 -6.07 -12.76 -9.52
N ALA A 133 -5.45 -11.61 -9.80
CA ALA A 133 -4.03 -11.41 -9.53
C ALA A 133 -3.68 -11.54 -8.04
N ALA A 134 -4.53 -11.00 -7.16
CA ALA A 134 -4.34 -11.12 -5.71
C ALA A 134 -4.42 -12.58 -5.24
N ARG A 135 -5.39 -13.35 -5.74
CA ARG A 135 -5.53 -14.79 -5.43
C ARG A 135 -4.30 -15.59 -5.83
N LYS A 136 -3.83 -15.42 -7.08
CA LYS A 136 -2.61 -16.06 -7.57
C LYS A 136 -1.39 -15.72 -6.71
N GLY A 137 -1.27 -14.47 -6.29
CA GLY A 137 -0.18 -14.03 -5.40
C GLY A 137 -0.22 -14.66 -4.00
N LEU A 138 -1.42 -15.02 -3.52
CA LEU A 138 -1.58 -15.72 -2.24
C LEU A 138 -1.28 -17.22 -2.34
N GLU A 139 -1.56 -17.84 -3.48
CA GLU A 139 -1.29 -19.26 -3.75
C GLU A 139 0.21 -19.53 -3.99
N ALA A 140 0.94 -18.57 -4.58
CA ALA A 140 2.35 -18.72 -4.92
C ALA A 140 3.32 -18.59 -3.71
N ARG A 141 2.81 -18.72 -2.48
CA ARG A 141 3.50 -18.35 -1.24
C ARG A 141 3.89 -19.53 -0.37
#